data_AF-A0A2A7AVI1-F1
#
_entry.id   AF-A0A2A7AVI1-F1
#
_cell.length_a   1.000
_cell.length_b   1.000
_cell.length_c   1.000
_cell.angle_alpha   90.00
_cell.angle_beta   90.00
_cell.angle_gamma   90.00
#
_symmetry.space_group_name_H-M   'P 1'
#
loop_
_entity.id
_entity.type
_entity.pdbx_description
1 polymer ?
#
loop_
_entity_poly.entity_id
_entity_poly.type
_entity_poly.pdbx_seq_one_letter_code
_entity_poly.pdbx_strand_id
1 'polypeptide(L)'
;MPVSESKLVTLAQLQAQAERVKQELAKYTLASELGSLAKKSEISEADLSAALKSVIDGKMDAADSMTTEAINSAIATAIAKSAHARFEKVEKVPSNDEAQDNVLYLVMNAATGYYDIYAKVGEEVVRLDDTTVDLSNYATIEQLNAVSGGIGGTVYAGTKEDLSASDDSVIAAYFKAHTDVAVKKGDVFVVTTTVGNSTYEKSAYFYDGKAWVAMTGNVDADKVILRDNITLAGGYTQVGNLTKSQNGTSIFSTKGKSVMDALTEIFSKRLQPTITAQPSIASFSLTGAGAVEAGTKVAAAAYSGATLNAGSYQYGPATGVTATNWKVERITNAATTQVTTADAASLTAGSDSNDGAGFIIGDAGGDNAVSSLKYRVTATHGAGVTAKDNLGADSSPVVAIAAGSKTKDTAAYTPFRNTFYGASTSKPALDSAAIRALGKTGKAYAAGTLTINVPVGAQRVAIACIATAKGVTKVINETAMNADVTSTFTKSTVSVEGANGYSAKDYNVWIFEPAVAYGNAAVLKVTLG
;
A
#
# COMPACT_ATOMS: atom_id res chain seq x y z
N MET A 1 138.35 0.35 24.85
CA MET A 1 137.44 0.86 23.79
C MET A 1 136.20 -0.03 23.74
N PRO A 2 135.05 0.56 23.41
CA PRO A 2 133.69 0.08 23.64
C PRO A 2 133.34 -1.07 22.69
N VAL A 3 132.35 -1.92 22.99
CA VAL A 3 130.96 -1.73 22.54
C VAL A 3 129.99 -1.93 23.72
N SER A 4 129.28 -0.87 24.09
CA SER A 4 127.99 -0.97 24.79
C SER A 4 126.99 -1.68 23.88
N GLU A 5 125.99 -2.37 24.43
CA GLU A 5 124.66 -2.65 23.82
C GLU A 5 124.26 -4.11 24.13
N SER A 6 123.57 -4.39 25.23
CA SER A 6 122.09 -4.35 25.34
C SER A 6 121.29 -5.11 24.25
N LYS A 7 121.93 -5.80 23.30
CA LYS A 7 121.23 -6.52 22.20
C LYS A 7 121.96 -7.77 21.66
N LEU A 8 122.90 -8.36 22.38
CA LEU A 8 123.44 -9.68 22.00
C LEU A 8 122.57 -10.80 22.59
N VAL A 9 121.55 -11.13 21.81
CA VAL A 9 120.68 -12.29 21.98
C VAL A 9 121.55 -13.56 21.94
N THR A 10 121.48 -14.37 22.99
CA THR A 10 122.22 -15.65 23.04
C THR A 10 121.77 -16.57 21.91
N LEU A 11 122.64 -17.48 21.43
CA LEU A 11 122.28 -18.44 20.37
C LEU A 11 121.01 -19.24 20.73
N ALA A 12 120.81 -19.52 22.03
CA ALA A 12 119.60 -20.15 22.56
C ALA A 12 118.35 -19.27 22.40
N GLN A 13 118.44 -17.96 22.63
CA GLN A 13 117.33 -17.04 22.41
C GLN A 13 117.03 -16.86 20.91
N LEU A 14 118.04 -16.88 20.03
CA LEU A 14 117.82 -16.83 18.58
C LEU A 14 117.16 -18.12 18.07
N GLN A 15 117.54 -19.29 18.60
CA GLN A 15 116.88 -20.57 18.32
C GLN A 15 115.44 -20.60 18.85
N ALA A 16 115.19 -20.09 20.06
CA ALA A 16 113.83 -19.99 20.60
C ALA A 16 112.97 -19.03 19.77
N GLN A 17 113.54 -17.92 19.28
CA GLN A 17 112.84 -16.97 18.44
C GLN A 17 112.61 -17.52 17.02
N ALA A 18 113.55 -18.28 16.46
CA ALA A 18 113.38 -19.00 15.21
C ALA A 18 112.29 -20.08 15.30
N GLU A 19 112.25 -20.88 16.37
CA GLU A 19 111.17 -21.85 16.60
C GLU A 19 109.82 -21.16 16.83
N ARG A 20 109.80 -20.02 17.53
CA ARG A 20 108.57 -19.24 17.72
C ARG A 20 108.03 -18.70 16.39
N VAL A 21 108.92 -18.17 15.53
CA VAL A 21 108.56 -17.71 14.17
C VAL A 21 108.13 -18.90 13.30
N LYS A 22 108.74 -20.08 13.43
CA LYS A 22 108.36 -21.29 12.72
C LYS A 22 106.97 -21.79 13.13
N GLN A 23 106.65 -21.73 14.42
CA GLN A 23 105.31 -22.02 14.96
C GLN A 23 104.27 -21.00 14.51
N GLU A 24 104.64 -19.72 14.39
CA GLU A 24 103.75 -18.66 13.90
C GLU A 24 103.51 -18.76 12.39
N LEU A 25 104.53 -19.11 11.61
CA LEU A 25 104.41 -19.39 10.17
C LEU A 25 103.52 -20.62 9.91
N ALA A 26 103.67 -21.68 10.72
CA ALA A 26 102.84 -22.89 10.62
C ALA A 26 101.35 -22.60 10.84
N LYS A 27 101.00 -21.64 11.72
CA LYS A 27 99.61 -21.21 11.93
C LYS A 27 99.04 -20.49 10.71
N TYR A 28 99.84 -19.69 10.00
CA TYR A 28 99.41 -19.02 8.77
C TYR A 28 99.22 -20.00 7.59
N THR A 29 100.09 -21.02 7.47
CA THR A 29 99.93 -22.09 6.47
C THR A 29 98.65 -22.91 6.73
N LEU A 30 98.43 -23.29 7.99
CA LEU A 30 97.25 -24.06 8.41
C LEU A 30 95.94 -23.31 8.15
N ALA A 31 95.90 -21.99 8.43
CA ALA A 31 94.72 -21.16 8.15
C ALA A 31 94.42 -21.03 6.64
N SER A 32 95.45 -21.02 5.79
CA SER A 32 95.29 -21.02 4.33
C SER A 32 94.82 -22.37 3.79
N GLU A 33 95.25 -23.48 4.41
CA GLU A 33 94.84 -24.84 4.07
C GLU A 33 93.39 -25.10 4.51
N LEU A 34 92.99 -24.68 5.72
CA LEU A 34 91.59 -24.74 6.18
C LEU A 34 90.65 -23.88 5.33
N GLY A 35 91.08 -22.69 4.90
CA GLY A 35 90.31 -21.81 4.02
C GLY A 35 90.12 -22.37 2.59
N SER A 36 91.04 -23.22 2.13
CA SER A 36 90.91 -23.94 0.86
C SER A 36 90.10 -25.24 1.00
N LEU A 37 90.09 -25.87 2.17
CA LEU A 37 89.28 -27.05 2.51
C LEU A 37 87.76 -26.79 2.53
N ALA A 38 87.32 -25.61 2.99
CA ALA A 38 85.90 -25.26 3.05
C ALA A 38 85.21 -25.13 1.66
N LYS A 39 85.96 -25.24 0.56
CA LYS A 39 85.46 -25.12 -0.82
C LYS A 39 85.31 -26.46 -1.57
N LYS A 40 85.63 -27.61 -0.97
CA LYS A 40 85.42 -28.94 -1.58
C LYS A 40 84.22 -29.65 -0.94
N SER A 41 83.26 -30.06 -1.76
CA SER A 41 81.97 -30.63 -1.34
C SER A 41 82.01 -32.10 -0.89
N GLU A 42 83.16 -32.77 -0.96
CA GLU A 42 83.36 -34.15 -0.49
C GLU A 42 84.78 -34.28 0.08
N ILE A 43 84.91 -34.80 1.31
CA ILE A 43 86.19 -35.12 1.96
C ILE A 43 86.32 -36.64 2.09
N SER A 44 87.47 -37.20 1.71
CA SER A 44 87.72 -38.62 1.91
C SER A 44 88.02 -38.91 3.40
N GLU A 45 87.70 -40.11 3.88
CA GLU A 45 87.97 -40.52 5.27
C GLU A 45 89.46 -40.43 5.63
N ALA A 46 90.34 -40.67 4.65
CA ALA A 46 91.79 -40.51 4.79
C ALA A 46 92.20 -39.03 4.97
N ASP A 47 91.60 -38.12 4.22
CA ASP A 47 91.89 -36.67 4.32
C ASP A 47 91.34 -36.06 5.61
N LEU A 48 90.16 -36.51 6.06
CA LEU A 48 89.58 -36.11 7.33
C LEU A 48 90.42 -36.63 8.51
N SER A 49 90.89 -37.88 8.45
CA SER A 49 91.76 -38.49 9.46
C SER A 49 93.11 -37.78 9.55
N ALA A 50 93.73 -37.44 8.40
CA ALA A 50 94.98 -36.70 8.36
C ALA A 50 94.84 -35.26 8.90
N ALA A 51 93.76 -34.56 8.56
CA ALA A 51 93.48 -33.22 9.07
C ALA A 51 93.24 -33.23 10.59
N LEU A 52 92.49 -34.22 11.10
CA LEU A 52 92.21 -34.34 12.53
C LEU A 52 93.48 -34.69 13.32
N LYS A 53 94.36 -35.55 12.77
CA LYS A 53 95.65 -35.90 13.37
C LYS A 53 96.60 -34.70 13.46
N SER A 54 96.63 -33.86 12.43
CA SER A 54 97.39 -32.60 12.42
C SER A 54 96.91 -31.59 13.48
N VAL A 55 95.58 -31.48 13.69
CA VAL A 55 95.02 -30.61 14.74
C VAL A 55 95.32 -31.11 16.15
N ILE A 56 95.40 -32.42 16.34
CA ILE A 56 95.70 -33.06 17.63
C ILE A 56 97.20 -32.94 17.97
N ASP A 57 98.10 -33.20 17.02
CA ASP A 57 99.56 -33.06 17.21
C ASP A 57 99.98 -31.61 17.50
N GLY A 58 99.21 -30.61 17.03
CA GLY A 58 99.47 -29.19 17.27
C GLY A 58 99.02 -28.64 18.63
N LYS A 59 98.34 -29.43 19.48
CA LYS A 59 97.80 -29.00 20.78
C LYS A 59 98.14 -29.91 21.97
N MET A 60 98.95 -30.96 21.77
CA MET A 60 99.31 -31.89 22.85
C MET A 60 100.80 -31.77 23.21
N ASP A 61 101.08 -31.38 24.46
CA ASP A 61 102.39 -31.60 25.07
C ASP A 61 102.63 -33.11 25.21
N ALA A 62 103.88 -33.54 24.97
CA ALA A 62 104.30 -34.93 24.84
C ALA A 62 104.17 -35.83 26.10
N ALA A 63 103.34 -35.45 27.09
CA ALA A 63 103.24 -36.13 28.39
C ALA A 63 101.82 -36.64 28.76
N ASP A 64 100.75 -36.28 28.06
CA ASP A 64 99.38 -36.77 28.35
C ASP A 64 98.77 -37.47 27.13
N SER A 65 99.17 -38.72 26.86
CA SER A 65 98.59 -39.52 25.79
C SER A 65 97.16 -39.97 26.14
N MET A 66 96.15 -39.40 25.50
CA MET A 66 94.83 -40.04 25.44
C MET A 66 94.97 -41.37 24.69
N THR A 67 94.52 -42.49 25.28
CA THR A 67 94.57 -43.82 24.66
C THR A 67 93.65 -43.90 23.43
N THR A 68 93.95 -44.79 22.49
CA THR A 68 93.12 -45.04 21.29
C THR A 68 91.66 -45.32 21.63
N GLU A 69 91.40 -45.97 22.77
CA GLU A 69 90.04 -46.24 23.26
C GLU A 69 89.30 -44.97 23.70
N ALA A 70 89.98 -44.01 24.33
CA ALA A 70 89.39 -42.73 24.72
C ALA A 70 89.01 -41.88 23.50
N ILE A 71 89.83 -41.93 22.45
CA ILE A 71 89.56 -41.24 21.18
C ILE A 71 88.35 -41.88 20.48
N ASN A 72 88.31 -43.21 20.38
CA ASN A 72 87.19 -43.93 19.76
C ASN A 72 85.87 -43.72 20.53
N SER A 73 85.91 -43.68 21.86
CA SER A 73 84.74 -43.41 22.70
C SER A 73 84.23 -41.96 22.54
N ALA A 74 85.14 -40.99 22.44
CA ALA A 74 84.78 -39.59 22.19
C ALA A 74 84.16 -39.38 20.80
N ILE A 75 84.68 -40.04 19.76
CA ILE A 75 84.11 -40.01 18.40
C ILE A 75 82.72 -40.66 18.38
N ALA A 76 82.55 -41.83 18.99
CA ALA A 76 81.26 -42.51 19.08
C ALA A 76 80.21 -41.65 19.82
N THR A 77 80.61 -40.99 20.92
CA THR A 77 79.74 -40.09 21.69
C THR A 77 79.34 -38.84 20.89
N ALA A 78 80.27 -38.27 20.12
CA ALA A 78 80.01 -37.10 19.28
C ALA A 78 79.06 -37.44 18.11
N ILE A 79 79.24 -38.61 17.48
CA ILE A 79 78.33 -39.10 16.42
C ILE A 79 76.94 -39.36 17.00
N ALA A 80 76.84 -40.02 18.16
CA ALA A 80 75.55 -40.29 18.81
C ALA A 80 74.78 -38.99 19.17
N LYS A 81 75.48 -37.89 19.49
CA LYS A 81 74.89 -36.56 19.74
C LYS A 81 74.60 -35.74 18.49
N SER A 82 75.09 -36.14 17.32
CA SER A 82 75.04 -35.31 16.11
C SER A 82 73.65 -35.21 15.46
N ALA A 83 72.64 -35.94 15.95
CA ALA A 83 71.29 -36.05 15.36
C ALA A 83 71.26 -36.49 13.88
N HIS A 84 72.41 -36.91 13.34
CA HIS A 84 72.54 -37.48 12.01
C HIS A 84 72.65 -38.99 12.12
N ALA A 85 71.81 -39.70 11.38
CA ALA A 85 71.91 -41.15 11.27
C ALA A 85 73.04 -41.54 10.32
N ARG A 86 73.84 -42.55 10.69
CA ARG A 86 74.80 -43.18 9.77
C ARG A 86 74.23 -44.47 9.19
N PHE A 87 74.63 -44.81 7.98
CA PHE A 87 74.24 -46.06 7.33
C PHE A 87 75.31 -47.13 7.55
N GLU A 88 74.88 -48.33 7.92
CA GLU A 88 75.77 -49.46 8.13
C GLU A 88 75.20 -50.68 7.40
N LYS A 89 75.96 -51.20 6.43
CA LYS A 89 75.60 -52.45 5.76
C LYS A 89 76.05 -53.62 6.63
N VAL A 90 75.12 -54.49 6.98
CA VAL A 90 75.35 -55.66 7.84
C VAL A 90 74.79 -56.92 7.17
N GLU A 91 75.36 -58.08 7.49
CA GLU A 91 74.96 -59.34 6.86
C GLU A 91 73.63 -59.90 7.41
N LYS A 92 73.24 -59.48 8.62
CA LYS A 92 71.98 -59.84 9.27
C LYS A 92 71.47 -58.68 10.11
N VAL A 93 70.17 -58.68 10.43
CA VAL A 93 69.58 -57.70 11.37
C VAL A 93 70.29 -57.84 12.73
N PRO A 94 70.87 -56.77 13.30
CA PRO A 94 71.51 -56.83 14.61
C PRO A 94 70.47 -57.06 15.71
N SER A 95 70.88 -57.73 16.79
CA SER A 95 70.04 -57.80 17.99
C SER A 95 69.96 -56.44 18.70
N ASN A 96 68.99 -56.25 19.58
CA ASN A 96 68.79 -54.97 20.28
C ASN A 96 70.02 -54.53 21.09
N ASP A 97 70.79 -55.46 21.65
CA ASP A 97 72.00 -55.17 22.42
C ASP A 97 73.20 -54.81 21.53
N GLU A 98 73.20 -55.28 20.28
CA GLU A 98 74.23 -54.97 19.28
C GLU A 98 73.93 -53.69 18.50
N ALA A 99 72.64 -53.32 18.39
CA ALA A 99 72.18 -52.16 17.65
C ALA A 99 72.44 -50.85 18.41
N GLN A 100 73.00 -49.88 17.70
CA GLN A 100 73.32 -48.55 18.22
C GLN A 100 72.24 -47.54 17.83
N ASP A 101 71.97 -46.58 18.71
CA ASP A 101 71.12 -45.44 18.40
C ASP A 101 71.70 -44.63 17.22
N ASN A 102 70.83 -44.08 16.38
CA ASN A 102 71.20 -43.30 15.20
C ASN A 102 72.03 -44.07 14.14
N VAL A 103 71.85 -45.40 14.06
CA VAL A 103 72.36 -46.22 12.96
C VAL A 103 71.20 -46.83 12.17
N LEU A 104 71.26 -46.65 10.84
CA LEU A 104 70.37 -47.31 9.88
C LEU A 104 71.08 -48.52 9.27
N TYR A 105 70.64 -49.70 9.68
CA TYR A 105 71.19 -50.98 9.25
C TYR A 105 70.56 -51.41 7.92
N LEU A 106 71.39 -51.54 6.90
CA LEU A 106 71.01 -52.05 5.58
C LEU A 106 71.27 -53.56 5.55
N VAL A 107 70.22 -54.36 5.50
CA VAL A 107 70.30 -55.83 5.49
C VAL A 107 69.77 -56.35 4.15
N MET A 108 70.57 -57.13 3.43
CA MET A 108 70.16 -57.68 2.13
C MET A 108 69.02 -58.68 2.32
N ASN A 109 67.86 -58.41 1.72
CA ASN A 109 66.76 -59.36 1.66
C ASN A 109 67.01 -60.33 0.51
N ALA A 110 67.34 -61.57 0.84
CA ALA A 110 67.65 -62.61 -0.15
C ALA A 110 66.48 -62.94 -1.08
N ALA A 111 65.23 -62.67 -0.68
CA ALA A 111 64.05 -62.95 -1.50
C ALA A 111 63.77 -61.87 -2.53
N THR A 112 63.99 -60.59 -2.19
CA THR A 112 63.70 -59.47 -3.08
C THR A 112 64.93 -58.98 -3.85
N GLY A 113 66.14 -59.28 -3.37
CA GLY A 113 67.39 -58.79 -3.94
C GLY A 113 67.72 -57.32 -3.60
N TYR A 114 66.94 -56.71 -2.70
CA TYR A 114 67.11 -55.33 -2.23
C TYR A 114 67.47 -55.30 -0.74
N TYR A 115 68.04 -54.19 -0.27
CA TYR A 115 68.31 -53.99 1.16
C TYR A 115 67.07 -53.45 1.87
N ASP A 116 66.66 -54.12 2.95
CA ASP A 116 65.71 -53.59 3.91
C ASP A 116 66.45 -52.70 4.91
N ILE A 117 65.81 -51.62 5.38
CA ILE A 117 66.37 -50.69 6.37
C ILE A 117 65.79 -50.99 7.74
N TYR A 118 66.69 -51.19 8.71
CA TYR A 118 66.36 -51.40 10.12
C TYR A 118 66.97 -50.30 10.99
N ALA A 119 66.28 -49.94 12.07
CA ALA A 119 66.79 -48.99 13.06
C ALA A 119 66.40 -49.43 14.47
N LYS A 120 67.23 -49.10 15.46
CA LYS A 120 66.82 -49.22 16.86
C LYS A 120 65.86 -48.10 17.20
N VAL A 121 64.66 -48.46 17.65
CA VAL A 121 63.63 -47.53 18.12
C VAL A 121 63.21 -47.98 19.52
N GLY A 122 63.78 -47.33 20.55
CA GLY A 122 63.59 -47.76 21.93
C GLY A 122 64.36 -49.05 22.25
N GLU A 123 63.65 -50.08 22.73
CA GLU A 123 64.23 -51.38 23.10
C GLU A 123 64.08 -52.45 22.01
N GLU A 124 63.75 -52.06 20.77
CA GLU A 124 63.59 -52.98 19.65
C GLU A 124 64.25 -52.47 18.37
N VAL A 125 64.65 -53.41 17.50
CA VAL A 125 65.14 -53.11 16.14
C VAL A 125 63.98 -53.34 15.17
N VAL A 126 63.49 -52.26 14.56
CA VAL A 126 62.32 -52.27 13.68
C VAL A 126 62.71 -52.07 12.21
N ARG A 127 61.99 -52.72 11.31
CA ARG A 127 62.07 -52.46 9.86
C ARG A 127 61.31 -51.17 9.55
N LEU A 128 61.94 -50.24 8.83
CA LEU A 128 61.36 -48.92 8.52
C LEU A 128 60.71 -48.82 7.14
N ASP A 129 60.74 -49.90 6.37
CA ASP A 129 60.13 -50.00 5.05
C ASP A 129 58.74 -50.67 5.17
N ASP A 130 57.67 -49.88 5.29
CA ASP A 130 56.27 -50.33 5.38
C ASP A 130 55.38 -49.68 4.30
N THR A 131 54.47 -50.45 3.69
CA THR A 131 53.77 -50.16 2.44
C THR A 131 52.26 -49.86 2.59
N THR A 132 51.76 -49.33 3.71
CA THR A 132 50.30 -49.12 3.90
C THR A 132 49.89 -47.71 4.38
N VAL A 133 48.77 -47.17 3.85
CA VAL A 133 48.16 -45.85 4.18
C VAL A 133 46.63 -46.00 4.34
N ASP A 134 46.02 -45.34 5.35
CA ASP A 134 44.58 -45.36 5.68
C ASP A 134 43.79 -44.17 5.07
N LEU A 135 42.61 -44.43 4.51
CA LEU A 135 41.75 -43.47 3.77
C LEU A 135 40.28 -43.42 4.26
N SER A 136 39.97 -43.90 5.47
CA SER A 136 38.60 -44.04 5.97
C SER A 136 37.75 -42.76 6.07
N ASN A 137 38.32 -41.55 5.87
CA ASN A 137 37.62 -40.25 5.97
C ASN A 137 37.36 -39.55 4.61
N TYR A 138 37.54 -40.25 3.50
CA TYR A 138 37.24 -39.72 2.15
C TYR A 138 35.87 -40.22 1.66
N ALA A 139 35.12 -39.35 0.99
CA ALA A 139 33.83 -39.72 0.39
C ALA A 139 34.03 -40.62 -0.84
N THR A 140 33.19 -41.64 -0.98
CA THR A 140 33.19 -42.49 -2.19
C THR A 140 32.58 -41.76 -3.38
N ILE A 141 32.91 -42.21 -4.59
CA ILE A 141 32.33 -41.69 -5.83
C ILE A 141 30.79 -41.84 -5.81
N GLU A 142 30.25 -42.93 -5.25
CA GLU A 142 28.80 -43.08 -5.11
C GLU A 142 28.16 -42.01 -4.20
N GLN A 143 28.80 -41.66 -3.09
CA GLN A 143 28.28 -40.64 -2.18
C GLN A 143 28.26 -39.25 -2.84
N LEU A 144 29.26 -38.94 -3.65
CA LEU A 144 29.31 -37.69 -4.41
C LEU A 144 28.20 -37.62 -5.49
N ASN A 145 27.93 -38.75 -6.15
CA ASN A 145 26.86 -38.87 -7.16
C ASN A 145 25.45 -38.75 -6.55
N ALA A 146 25.25 -39.20 -5.31
CA ALA A 146 23.97 -39.11 -4.61
C ALA A 146 23.65 -37.68 -4.11
N VAL A 147 24.65 -36.95 -3.61
CA VAL A 147 24.48 -35.58 -3.06
C VAL A 147 24.27 -34.54 -4.16
N SER A 148 24.79 -34.78 -5.36
CA SER A 148 24.56 -33.89 -6.50
C SER A 148 23.16 -33.99 -7.10
N GLY A 149 22.31 -34.96 -6.74
CA GLY A 149 20.94 -35.03 -7.28
C GLY A 149 20.86 -34.99 -8.82
N GLY A 150 21.89 -35.44 -9.54
CA GLY A 150 21.90 -35.46 -11.01
C GLY A 150 21.72 -34.09 -11.68
N ILE A 151 22.51 -33.07 -11.33
CA ILE A 151 22.45 -31.69 -11.92
C ILE A 151 22.83 -31.63 -13.43
N GLY A 152 22.78 -32.75 -14.15
CA GLY A 152 22.94 -32.81 -15.59
C GLY A 152 21.77 -33.55 -16.21
N GLY A 153 20.57 -32.97 -16.11
CA GLY A 153 19.47 -33.35 -17.00
C GLY A 153 19.90 -33.11 -18.44
N THR A 154 19.76 -34.12 -19.30
CA THR A 154 20.08 -33.96 -20.72
C THR A 154 18.92 -33.26 -21.40
N VAL A 155 19.25 -32.27 -22.24
CA VAL A 155 18.25 -31.58 -23.07
C VAL A 155 18.14 -32.32 -24.39
N TYR A 156 16.97 -32.88 -24.65
CA TYR A 156 16.56 -33.49 -25.91
C TYR A 156 15.68 -32.53 -26.70
N ALA A 157 15.60 -32.73 -28.01
CA ALA A 157 14.76 -31.91 -28.86
C ALA A 157 14.10 -32.74 -29.97
N GLY A 158 12.87 -32.36 -30.30
CA GLY A 158 12.11 -32.91 -31.42
C GLY A 158 11.40 -31.80 -32.17
N THR A 159 11.10 -32.03 -33.45
CA THR A 159 10.35 -31.10 -34.27
C THR A 159 8.96 -31.66 -34.54
N LYS A 160 7.92 -30.87 -34.27
CA LYS A 160 6.53 -31.17 -34.61
C LYS A 160 6.15 -30.39 -35.85
N GLU A 161 5.96 -31.09 -36.97
CA GLU A 161 5.57 -30.48 -38.26
C GLU A 161 4.06 -30.54 -38.54
N ASP A 162 3.38 -31.52 -37.96
CA ASP A 162 1.94 -31.71 -38.06
C ASP A 162 1.26 -31.22 -36.76
N LEU A 163 0.42 -30.19 -36.88
CA LEU A 163 -0.31 -29.63 -35.74
C LEU A 163 -1.34 -30.58 -35.15
N SER A 164 -1.75 -31.62 -35.88
CA SER A 164 -2.65 -32.66 -35.36
C SER A 164 -1.94 -33.70 -34.49
N ALA A 165 -0.60 -33.77 -34.53
CA ALA A 165 0.19 -34.61 -33.66
C ALA A 165 0.28 -34.05 -32.23
N SER A 166 0.27 -34.92 -31.24
CA SER A 166 0.50 -34.52 -29.84
C SER A 166 1.99 -34.39 -29.56
N ASP A 167 2.36 -33.51 -28.62
CA ASP A 167 3.76 -33.39 -28.19
C ASP A 167 4.28 -34.69 -27.56
N ASP A 168 3.42 -35.41 -26.83
CA ASP A 168 3.73 -36.75 -26.30
C ASP A 168 4.11 -37.74 -27.41
N SER A 169 3.43 -37.69 -28.57
CA SER A 169 3.76 -38.56 -29.70
C SER A 169 5.13 -38.24 -30.32
N VAL A 170 5.54 -36.96 -30.33
CA VAL A 170 6.86 -36.52 -30.82
C VAL A 170 7.96 -36.98 -29.86
N ILE A 171 7.74 -36.80 -28.56
CA ILE A 171 8.66 -37.25 -27.51
C ILE A 171 8.82 -38.78 -27.55
N ALA A 172 7.70 -39.51 -27.63
CA ALA A 172 7.70 -40.96 -27.71
C ALA A 172 8.40 -41.47 -28.97
N ALA A 173 8.17 -40.83 -30.13
CA ALA A 173 8.85 -41.17 -31.37
C ALA A 173 10.37 -40.97 -31.29
N TYR A 174 10.82 -39.89 -30.64
CA TYR A 174 12.25 -39.62 -30.44
C TYR A 174 12.93 -40.75 -29.65
N PHE A 175 12.40 -41.12 -28.48
CA PHE A 175 13.01 -42.17 -27.65
C PHE A 175 12.82 -43.57 -28.21
N LYS A 176 11.80 -43.79 -29.05
CA LYS A 176 11.70 -45.02 -29.84
C LYS A 176 12.82 -45.15 -30.88
N ALA A 177 13.29 -44.04 -31.43
CA ALA A 177 14.38 -44.01 -32.40
C ALA A 177 15.78 -44.02 -31.74
N HIS A 178 15.89 -43.61 -30.47
CA HIS A 178 17.15 -43.49 -29.72
C HIS A 178 17.13 -44.41 -28.49
N THR A 179 17.11 -45.72 -28.72
CA THR A 179 17.02 -46.75 -27.68
C THR A 179 18.26 -46.87 -26.80
N ASP A 180 19.36 -46.25 -27.21
CA ASP A 180 20.60 -46.11 -26.44
C ASP A 180 20.49 -45.09 -25.31
N VAL A 181 19.42 -44.28 -25.29
CA VAL A 181 19.20 -43.24 -24.30
C VAL A 181 18.31 -43.75 -23.16
N ALA A 182 18.85 -43.75 -21.94
CA ALA A 182 18.08 -43.99 -20.72
C ALA A 182 17.60 -42.66 -20.11
N VAL A 183 16.30 -42.37 -20.23
CA VAL A 183 15.68 -41.17 -19.63
C VAL A 183 15.79 -41.23 -18.11
N LYS A 184 16.23 -40.15 -17.49
CA LYS A 184 16.37 -40.02 -16.03
C LYS A 184 15.65 -38.77 -15.53
N LYS A 185 15.26 -38.80 -14.25
CA LYS A 185 14.66 -37.64 -13.58
C LYS A 185 15.59 -36.44 -13.72
N GLY A 186 15.06 -35.31 -14.15
CA GLY A 186 15.85 -34.12 -14.42
C GLY A 186 16.01 -33.78 -15.89
N ASP A 187 15.80 -34.74 -16.80
CA ASP A 187 15.93 -34.51 -18.24
C ASP A 187 14.86 -33.54 -18.75
N VAL A 188 15.20 -32.81 -19.82
CA VAL A 188 14.31 -31.83 -20.46
C VAL A 188 14.13 -32.20 -21.91
N PHE A 189 12.90 -32.15 -22.41
CA PHE A 189 12.60 -32.30 -23.83
C PHE A 189 12.01 -31.01 -24.38
N VAL A 190 12.56 -30.51 -25.47
CA VAL A 190 12.05 -29.32 -26.16
C VAL A 190 11.40 -29.73 -27.47
N VAL A 191 10.08 -29.59 -27.55
CA VAL A 191 9.35 -29.75 -28.82
C VAL A 191 9.30 -28.40 -29.52
N THR A 192 9.93 -28.31 -30.68
CA THR A 192 9.81 -27.14 -31.56
C THR A 192 8.70 -27.40 -32.56
N THR A 193 7.62 -26.63 -32.49
CA THR A 193 6.51 -26.72 -33.45
C THR A 193 6.79 -25.82 -34.64
N THR A 194 6.88 -26.40 -35.83
CA THR A 194 7.09 -25.69 -37.09
C THR A 194 6.00 -26.03 -38.09
N VAL A 195 5.48 -25.06 -38.84
CA VAL A 195 4.59 -25.33 -39.98
C VAL A 195 5.15 -24.59 -41.18
N GLY A 196 5.52 -25.33 -42.24
CA GLY A 196 6.34 -24.79 -43.31
C GLY A 196 7.69 -24.27 -42.79
N ASN A 197 8.12 -23.07 -43.21
CA ASN A 197 9.40 -22.47 -42.81
C ASN A 197 9.33 -21.65 -41.50
N SER A 198 8.21 -21.67 -40.77
CA SER A 198 7.98 -20.83 -39.59
C SER A 198 7.96 -21.65 -38.30
N THR A 199 8.64 -21.17 -37.26
CA THR A 199 8.53 -21.69 -35.88
C THR A 199 7.37 -21.01 -35.15
N TYR A 200 6.43 -21.81 -34.65
CA TYR A 200 5.22 -21.33 -33.95
C TYR A 200 5.41 -21.30 -32.44
N GLU A 201 5.96 -22.36 -31.87
CA GLU A 201 6.11 -22.52 -30.42
C GLU A 201 7.30 -23.43 -30.09
N LYS A 202 7.90 -23.22 -28.92
CA LYS A 202 8.82 -24.17 -28.29
C LYS A 202 8.28 -24.55 -26.92
N SER A 203 7.85 -25.79 -26.77
CA SER A 203 7.31 -26.33 -25.52
C SER A 203 8.38 -27.16 -24.83
N ALA A 204 8.62 -26.89 -23.56
CA ALA A 204 9.59 -27.62 -22.75
C ALA A 204 8.86 -28.57 -21.79
N TYR A 205 9.37 -29.79 -21.68
CA TYR A 205 8.86 -30.83 -20.81
C TYR A 205 9.98 -31.32 -19.90
N PHE A 206 9.68 -31.50 -18.63
CA PHE A 206 10.59 -32.02 -17.62
C PHE A 206 10.23 -33.47 -17.30
N TYR A 207 11.20 -34.37 -17.27
CA TYR A 207 10.96 -35.73 -16.82
C TYR A 207 11.06 -35.83 -15.30
N ASP A 208 9.94 -36.15 -14.64
CA ASP A 208 9.84 -36.18 -13.18
C ASP A 208 10.33 -37.50 -12.54
N GLY A 209 10.80 -38.44 -13.36
CA GLY A 209 11.16 -39.80 -12.99
C GLY A 209 10.08 -40.84 -13.33
N LYS A 210 8.91 -40.40 -13.80
CA LYS A 210 7.79 -41.26 -14.23
C LYS A 210 7.26 -40.84 -15.60
N ALA A 211 7.05 -39.55 -15.83
CA ALA A 211 6.46 -39.01 -17.05
C ALA A 211 7.10 -37.68 -17.47
N TRP A 212 6.91 -37.31 -18.73
CA TRP A 212 7.20 -35.98 -19.24
C TRP A 212 6.08 -35.03 -18.83
N VAL A 213 6.41 -33.96 -18.12
CA VAL A 213 5.45 -32.97 -17.62
C VAL A 213 5.78 -31.62 -18.23
N ALA A 214 4.77 -30.94 -18.78
CA ALA A 214 4.96 -29.62 -19.36
C ALA A 214 5.51 -28.64 -18.31
N MET A 215 6.59 -27.94 -18.65
CA MET A 215 7.17 -26.89 -17.81
C MET A 215 6.36 -25.59 -17.88
N THR A 216 5.58 -25.42 -18.95
CA THR A 216 4.68 -24.28 -19.14
C THR A 216 3.26 -24.69 -18.73
N GLY A 217 2.69 -24.01 -17.73
CA GLY A 217 1.30 -24.20 -17.31
C GLY A 217 0.30 -23.44 -18.19
N ASN A 218 -0.94 -23.31 -17.71
CA ASN A 218 -1.98 -22.50 -18.36
C ASN A 218 -1.51 -21.04 -18.53
N VAL A 219 -1.82 -20.45 -19.69
CA VAL A 219 -1.51 -19.04 -19.98
C VAL A 219 -2.81 -18.26 -20.07
N ASP A 220 -2.96 -17.25 -19.22
CA ASP A 220 -4.12 -16.36 -19.24
C ASP A 220 -4.06 -15.40 -20.44
N ALA A 221 -5.23 -15.04 -21.01
CA ALA A 221 -5.32 -14.21 -22.21
C ALA A 221 -4.75 -12.78 -22.02
N ASP A 222 -4.68 -12.29 -20.78
CA ASP A 222 -4.03 -11.01 -20.44
C ASP A 222 -2.48 -11.11 -20.43
N LYS A 223 -1.92 -12.33 -20.46
CA LYS A 223 -0.47 -12.59 -20.55
C LYS A 223 0.01 -12.88 -21.97
N VAL A 224 -0.89 -13.17 -22.91
CA VAL A 224 -0.55 -13.39 -24.32
C VAL A 224 -0.45 -12.04 -25.04
N ILE A 225 0.78 -11.61 -25.36
CA ILE A 225 1.04 -10.30 -25.98
C ILE A 225 1.10 -10.40 -27.51
N LEU A 226 0.28 -9.60 -28.20
CA LEU A 226 0.29 -9.48 -29.65
C LEU A 226 1.54 -8.72 -30.10
N ARG A 227 2.41 -9.37 -30.88
CA ARG A 227 3.69 -8.78 -31.34
C ARG A 227 3.53 -7.74 -32.43
N ASP A 228 2.45 -7.85 -33.20
CA ASP A 228 2.15 -6.99 -34.32
C ASP A 228 0.72 -6.46 -34.25
N ASN A 229 0.46 -5.41 -35.04
CA ASN A 229 -0.88 -4.88 -35.21
C ASN A 229 -1.71 -5.82 -36.09
N ILE A 230 -3.02 -5.86 -35.86
CA ILE A 230 -3.95 -6.61 -36.70
C ILE A 230 -4.38 -5.72 -37.87
N THR A 231 -4.17 -6.18 -39.10
CA THR A 231 -4.68 -5.50 -40.29
C THR A 231 -6.14 -5.85 -40.51
N LEU A 232 -7.01 -4.84 -40.57
CA LEU A 232 -8.41 -4.97 -40.92
C LEU A 232 -8.56 -4.87 -42.44
N ALA A 233 -8.82 -5.98 -43.12
CA ALA A 233 -9.01 -6.06 -44.58
C ALA A 233 -10.24 -6.91 -44.93
N GLY A 234 -10.83 -6.72 -46.12
CA GLY A 234 -12.01 -7.45 -46.59
C GLY A 234 -13.24 -6.55 -46.83
N GLY A 235 -14.36 -7.13 -47.29
CA GLY A 235 -15.58 -6.41 -47.70
C GLY A 235 -16.55 -6.08 -46.57
N TYR A 236 -16.12 -5.33 -45.55
CA TYR A 236 -16.96 -4.88 -44.43
C TYR A 236 -16.58 -3.48 -43.95
N THR A 237 -17.47 -2.84 -43.20
CA THR A 237 -17.24 -1.50 -42.62
C THR A 237 -17.00 -1.51 -41.11
N GLN A 238 -17.40 -2.57 -40.40
CA GLN A 238 -17.27 -2.63 -38.94
C GLN A 238 -17.06 -4.07 -38.42
N VAL A 239 -16.23 -4.21 -37.37
CA VAL A 239 -16.14 -5.39 -36.51
C VAL A 239 -16.11 -4.90 -35.07
N GLY A 240 -17.20 -5.16 -34.32
CA GLY A 240 -17.36 -4.59 -32.99
C GLY A 240 -17.28 -3.06 -33.01
N ASN A 241 -16.38 -2.47 -32.23
CA ASN A 241 -16.14 -1.02 -32.21
C ASN A 241 -15.19 -0.51 -33.30
N LEU A 242 -14.51 -1.40 -34.01
CA LEU A 242 -13.53 -1.02 -35.02
C LEU A 242 -14.20 -0.74 -36.36
N THR A 243 -13.83 0.36 -37.01
CA THR A 243 -14.44 0.78 -38.28
C THR A 243 -13.39 0.98 -39.37
N LYS A 244 -13.76 0.66 -40.62
CA LYS A 244 -12.98 0.93 -41.83
C LYS A 244 -13.91 1.22 -43.02
N SER A 245 -13.36 1.69 -44.14
CA SER A 245 -14.14 1.81 -45.38
C SER A 245 -14.45 0.43 -45.98
N GLN A 246 -15.57 0.31 -46.71
CA GLN A 246 -16.13 -0.96 -47.22
C GLN A 246 -15.09 -1.88 -47.87
N ASN A 247 -14.22 -1.32 -48.72
CA ASN A 247 -13.18 -2.05 -49.45
C ASN A 247 -11.75 -1.60 -49.08
N GLY A 248 -11.59 -0.68 -48.13
CA GLY A 248 -10.28 -0.22 -47.69
C GLY A 248 -9.70 -1.09 -46.58
N THR A 249 -8.42 -0.87 -46.29
CA THR A 249 -7.72 -1.45 -45.16
C THR A 249 -7.63 -0.45 -44.00
N SER A 250 -7.53 -0.95 -42.78
CA SER A 250 -7.21 -0.16 -41.58
C SER A 250 -6.31 -0.96 -40.65
N ILE A 251 -5.71 -0.31 -39.66
CA ILE A 251 -4.83 -0.95 -38.68
C ILE A 251 -5.50 -0.92 -37.32
N PHE A 252 -5.74 -2.10 -36.74
CA PHE A 252 -6.08 -2.24 -35.34
C PHE A 252 -4.77 -2.28 -34.53
N SER A 253 -4.49 -1.20 -33.79
CA SER A 253 -3.25 -1.01 -33.03
C SER A 253 -3.17 -1.93 -31.81
N THR A 254 -2.84 -3.20 -32.03
CA THR A 254 -2.72 -4.24 -31.01
C THR A 254 -1.29 -4.57 -30.59
N LYS A 255 -0.28 -4.07 -31.29
CA LYS A 255 1.12 -4.35 -30.96
C LYS A 255 1.43 -3.96 -29.51
N GLY A 256 1.91 -4.93 -28.73
CA GLY A 256 2.21 -4.77 -27.31
C GLY A 256 1.00 -4.88 -26.38
N LYS A 257 -0.23 -5.05 -26.90
CA LYS A 257 -1.43 -5.32 -26.09
C LYS A 257 -1.59 -6.81 -25.85
N SER A 258 -2.26 -7.16 -24.77
CA SER A 258 -2.69 -8.54 -24.55
C SER A 258 -3.84 -8.92 -25.51
N VAL A 259 -4.06 -10.23 -25.71
CA VAL A 259 -5.23 -10.73 -26.45
C VAL A 259 -6.53 -10.27 -25.77
N MET A 260 -6.56 -10.26 -24.42
CA MET A 260 -7.70 -9.77 -23.65
C MET A 260 -8.01 -8.29 -23.93
N ASP A 261 -6.98 -7.43 -23.96
CA ASP A 261 -7.16 -6.01 -24.27
C ASP A 261 -7.69 -5.79 -25.69
N ALA A 262 -7.17 -6.56 -26.66
CA ALA A 262 -7.61 -6.47 -28.04
C ALA A 262 -9.09 -6.88 -28.20
N LEU A 263 -9.52 -7.96 -27.54
CA LEU A 263 -10.92 -8.39 -27.54
C LEU A 263 -11.82 -7.38 -26.83
N THR A 264 -11.36 -6.81 -25.72
CA THR A 264 -12.09 -5.75 -25.00
C THR A 264 -12.32 -4.55 -25.91
N GLU A 265 -11.33 -4.12 -26.68
CA GLU A 265 -11.48 -3.00 -27.61
C GLU A 265 -12.48 -3.30 -28.74
N ILE A 266 -12.52 -4.53 -29.24
CA ILE A 266 -13.51 -4.96 -30.24
C ILE A 266 -14.93 -4.95 -29.64
N PHE A 267 -15.14 -5.58 -28.49
CA PHE A 267 -16.49 -5.89 -28.01
C PHE A 267 -17.06 -4.89 -26.99
N SER A 268 -16.23 -4.04 -26.40
CA SER A 268 -16.62 -3.15 -25.31
C SER A 268 -16.47 -1.69 -25.71
N LYS A 269 -17.57 -1.08 -26.20
CA LYS A 269 -17.55 0.35 -26.54
C LYS A 269 -17.38 1.14 -25.25
N ARG A 270 -16.31 1.91 -25.15
CA ARG A 270 -16.14 2.85 -24.03
C ARG A 270 -17.19 3.96 -24.15
N LEU A 271 -18.05 4.07 -23.14
CA LEU A 271 -19.08 5.08 -23.00
C LEU A 271 -18.70 6.00 -21.83
N GLN A 272 -18.54 7.28 -22.12
CA GLN A 272 -18.26 8.28 -21.08
C GLN A 272 -19.46 8.40 -20.14
N PRO A 273 -19.23 8.55 -18.83
CA PRO A 273 -20.31 8.74 -17.87
C PRO A 273 -20.94 10.12 -18.01
N THR A 274 -22.13 10.25 -17.43
CA THR A 274 -22.79 11.53 -17.18
C THR A 274 -23.06 11.70 -15.68
N ILE A 275 -23.19 12.95 -15.24
CA ILE A 275 -23.70 13.27 -13.90
C ILE A 275 -25.22 13.09 -13.93
N THR A 276 -25.74 12.11 -13.20
CA THR A 276 -27.17 11.77 -13.20
C THR A 276 -27.95 12.59 -12.17
N ALA A 277 -27.30 13.04 -11.10
CA ALA A 277 -27.86 13.97 -10.13
C ALA A 277 -26.79 14.90 -9.56
N GLN A 278 -27.12 16.19 -9.47
CA GLN A 278 -26.28 17.19 -8.79
C GLN A 278 -26.48 17.12 -7.27
N PRO A 279 -25.49 17.56 -6.46
CA PRO A 279 -25.67 17.66 -5.02
C PRO A 279 -26.88 18.52 -4.66
N SER A 280 -27.59 18.16 -3.60
CA SER A 280 -28.81 18.87 -3.17
C SER A 280 -29.06 18.69 -1.67
N ILE A 281 -29.76 19.65 -1.05
CA ILE A 281 -30.08 19.60 0.39
C ILE A 281 -31.39 18.82 0.59
N ALA A 282 -31.33 17.72 1.36
CA ALA A 282 -32.45 16.80 1.53
C ALA A 282 -33.63 17.43 2.32
N SER A 283 -33.38 17.92 3.53
CA SER A 283 -34.40 18.51 4.41
C SER A 283 -33.92 19.84 5.00
N PHE A 284 -34.80 20.83 5.06
CA PHE A 284 -34.62 22.07 5.83
C PHE A 284 -35.98 22.75 6.00
N SER A 285 -36.47 22.89 7.23
CA SER A 285 -37.81 23.41 7.51
C SER A 285 -37.81 24.33 8.72
N LEU A 286 -38.74 25.29 8.74
CA LEU A 286 -38.99 26.18 9.87
C LEU A 286 -40.27 25.72 10.60
N THR A 287 -40.15 25.44 11.89
CA THR A 287 -41.27 25.00 12.73
C THR A 287 -42.33 26.09 12.79
N GLY A 288 -43.59 25.72 12.57
CA GLY A 288 -44.75 26.62 12.61
C GLY A 288 -44.89 27.56 11.41
N ALA A 289 -44.00 27.45 10.41
CA ALA A 289 -44.10 28.25 9.19
C ALA A 289 -45.46 28.07 8.50
N GLY A 290 -46.08 29.18 8.14
CA GLY A 290 -47.41 29.25 7.56
C GLY A 290 -48.09 30.58 7.86
N ALA A 291 -49.35 30.69 7.45
CA ALA A 291 -50.15 31.88 7.75
C ALA A 291 -50.53 31.89 9.23
N VAL A 292 -50.21 32.97 9.94
CA VAL A 292 -50.53 33.19 11.36
C VAL A 292 -51.23 34.53 11.56
N GLU A 293 -52.03 34.69 12.62
CA GLU A 293 -52.72 35.95 12.87
C GLU A 293 -51.71 37.08 13.09
N ALA A 294 -51.90 38.22 12.42
CA ALA A 294 -51.03 39.39 12.57
C ALA A 294 -50.93 39.80 14.05
N GLY A 295 -49.70 39.92 14.56
CA GLY A 295 -49.40 40.07 15.98
C GLY A 295 -48.95 38.79 16.69
N THR A 296 -48.85 37.67 15.97
CA THR A 296 -48.28 36.42 16.52
C THR A 296 -46.82 36.65 16.92
N LYS A 297 -46.49 36.33 18.17
CA LYS A 297 -45.12 36.43 18.69
C LYS A 297 -44.39 35.11 18.52
N VAL A 298 -43.18 35.15 17.99
CA VAL A 298 -42.26 34.02 17.88
C VAL A 298 -41.02 34.35 18.71
N ALA A 299 -40.93 33.81 19.92
CA ALA A 299 -39.82 34.11 20.83
C ALA A 299 -38.47 33.60 20.28
N ALA A 300 -38.47 32.40 19.70
CA ALA A 300 -37.34 31.86 18.95
C ALA A 300 -37.85 31.02 17.78
N ALA A 301 -37.36 31.30 16.58
CA ALA A 301 -37.71 30.61 15.36
C ALA A 301 -36.85 29.35 15.22
N ALA A 302 -37.46 28.16 15.37
CA ALA A 302 -36.76 26.88 15.34
C ALA A 302 -36.72 26.26 13.94
N TYR A 303 -35.53 26.05 13.39
CA TYR A 303 -35.31 25.38 12.10
C TYR A 303 -34.73 23.96 12.28
N SER A 304 -35.04 23.07 11.35
CA SER A 304 -34.54 21.69 11.36
C SER A 304 -33.06 21.63 10.97
N GLY A 305 -32.42 20.49 11.26
CA GLY A 305 -31.14 20.14 10.66
C GLY A 305 -31.25 19.89 9.15
N ALA A 306 -30.11 19.74 8.50
CA ALA A 306 -30.00 19.50 7.07
C ALA A 306 -28.80 18.60 6.71
N THR A 307 -28.96 17.80 5.66
CA THR A 307 -27.91 16.97 5.07
C THR A 307 -27.79 17.24 3.57
N LEU A 308 -26.61 17.00 3.02
CA LEU A 308 -26.33 17.13 1.59
C LEU A 308 -26.36 15.74 0.93
N ASN A 309 -27.24 15.56 -0.05
CA ASN A 309 -27.14 14.44 -0.98
C ASN A 309 -25.93 14.67 -1.88
N ALA A 310 -25.04 13.69 -1.98
CA ALA A 310 -23.76 13.81 -2.70
C ALA A 310 -23.91 13.88 -4.24
N GLY A 311 -25.12 13.72 -4.78
CA GLY A 311 -25.34 13.52 -6.21
C GLY A 311 -24.95 12.11 -6.66
N SER A 312 -24.94 11.87 -7.97
CA SER A 312 -24.65 10.54 -8.54
C SER A 312 -24.08 10.60 -9.95
N TYR A 313 -23.35 9.55 -10.31
CA TYR A 313 -22.83 9.29 -11.66
C TYR A 313 -23.54 8.08 -12.29
N GLN A 314 -23.58 8.03 -13.62
CA GLN A 314 -24.20 6.93 -14.37
C GLN A 314 -23.56 5.56 -14.08
N TYR A 315 -22.23 5.49 -13.99
CA TYR A 315 -21.47 4.24 -13.79
C TYR A 315 -20.68 4.20 -12.47
N GLY A 316 -20.91 5.16 -11.57
CA GLY A 316 -20.15 5.30 -10.34
C GLY A 316 -18.77 5.97 -10.53
N PRO A 317 -17.90 5.97 -9.50
CA PRO A 317 -18.17 5.46 -8.16
C PRO A 317 -19.11 6.42 -7.40
N ALA A 318 -19.32 6.21 -6.10
CA ALA A 318 -19.93 7.25 -5.26
C ALA A 318 -19.13 8.56 -5.41
N THR A 319 -19.82 9.70 -5.47
CA THR A 319 -19.21 10.98 -5.85
C THR A 319 -18.20 11.50 -4.82
N GLY A 320 -18.28 11.03 -3.56
CA GLY A 320 -17.44 11.50 -2.45
C GLY A 320 -17.78 12.92 -1.97
N VAL A 321 -18.78 13.57 -2.59
CA VAL A 321 -19.16 14.95 -2.24
C VAL A 321 -19.77 14.98 -0.85
N THR A 322 -19.14 15.74 0.05
CA THR A 322 -19.61 16.02 1.40
C THR A 322 -19.64 17.52 1.62
N ALA A 323 -20.61 18.01 2.41
CA ALA A 323 -20.62 19.41 2.81
C ALA A 323 -19.39 19.71 3.69
N THR A 324 -18.73 20.84 3.44
CA THR A 324 -17.61 21.33 4.24
C THR A 324 -18.04 22.46 5.18
N ASN A 325 -19.08 23.20 4.80
CA ASN A 325 -19.64 24.28 5.60
C ASN A 325 -21.15 24.42 5.37
N TRP A 326 -21.86 24.82 6.43
CA TRP A 326 -23.27 25.18 6.41
C TRP A 326 -23.43 26.62 6.91
N LYS A 327 -24.15 27.45 6.15
CA LYS A 327 -24.55 28.80 6.55
C LYS A 327 -26.08 28.89 6.62
N VAL A 328 -26.61 29.36 7.73
CA VAL A 328 -28.04 29.65 7.90
C VAL A 328 -28.27 31.15 7.91
N GLU A 329 -29.18 31.61 7.08
CA GLU A 329 -29.56 33.01 6.92
C GLU A 329 -31.05 33.19 7.22
N ARG A 330 -31.36 34.11 8.12
CA ARG A 330 -32.72 34.61 8.33
C ARG A 330 -33.06 35.56 7.20
N ILE A 331 -34.23 35.37 6.59
CA ILE A 331 -34.75 36.24 5.54
C ILE A 331 -36.09 36.81 6.01
N THR A 332 -36.15 38.14 6.07
CA THR A 332 -37.36 38.90 6.40
C THR A 332 -37.73 39.81 5.24
N ASN A 333 -38.84 40.56 5.37
CA ASN A 333 -39.17 41.62 4.42
C ASN A 333 -38.20 42.83 4.47
N ALA A 334 -37.40 42.97 5.52
CA ALA A 334 -36.49 44.10 5.70
C ALA A 334 -35.05 43.77 5.30
N ALA A 335 -34.56 42.59 5.66
CA ALA A 335 -33.17 42.20 5.45
C ALA A 335 -32.97 40.69 5.42
N THR A 336 -31.81 40.29 4.89
CA THR A 336 -31.23 38.96 5.07
C THR A 336 -30.05 39.05 6.02
N THR A 337 -30.01 38.21 7.05
CA THR A 337 -29.00 38.23 8.11
C THR A 337 -28.48 36.83 8.34
N GLN A 338 -27.16 36.67 8.40
CA GLN A 338 -26.56 35.39 8.79
C GLN A 338 -26.82 35.14 10.28
N VAL A 339 -27.32 33.94 10.59
CA VAL A 339 -27.69 33.51 11.95
C VAL A 339 -26.62 32.61 12.52
N THR A 340 -26.12 31.69 11.71
CA THR A 340 -25.05 30.77 12.12
C THR A 340 -24.26 30.28 10.91
N THR A 341 -23.03 29.85 11.19
CA THR A 341 -22.16 29.13 10.27
C THR A 341 -21.54 27.95 11.01
N ALA A 342 -21.40 26.80 10.36
CA ALA A 342 -20.84 25.60 10.95
C ALA A 342 -20.03 24.80 9.92
N ASP A 343 -18.77 24.53 10.24
CA ASP A 343 -17.90 23.65 9.45
C ASP A 343 -18.16 22.20 9.83
N ALA A 344 -19.06 21.55 9.08
CA ALA A 344 -19.51 20.20 9.36
C ALA A 344 -20.08 19.51 8.12
N ALA A 345 -20.10 18.17 8.14
CA ALA A 345 -20.72 17.35 7.09
C ALA A 345 -22.26 17.46 7.05
N SER A 346 -22.88 17.90 8.16
CA SER A 346 -24.32 18.11 8.28
C SER A 346 -24.63 19.28 9.20
N LEU A 347 -25.80 19.89 9.02
CA LEU A 347 -26.34 20.92 9.90
C LEU A 347 -27.21 20.29 10.99
N THR A 348 -26.92 20.59 12.24
CA THR A 348 -27.82 20.30 13.37
C THR A 348 -28.98 21.29 13.44
N ALA A 349 -30.13 20.85 13.97
CA ALA A 349 -31.26 21.73 14.22
C ALA A 349 -30.88 22.88 15.16
N GLY A 350 -31.52 24.04 15.00
CA GLY A 350 -31.18 25.23 15.76
C GLY A 350 -32.37 26.18 15.89
N SER A 351 -32.14 27.28 16.61
CA SER A 351 -33.15 28.32 16.83
C SER A 351 -32.54 29.70 16.74
N ASP A 352 -33.34 30.66 16.31
CA ASP A 352 -32.97 32.08 16.21
C ASP A 352 -33.91 32.92 17.09
N SER A 353 -33.37 33.53 18.14
CA SER A 353 -34.10 34.41 19.06
C SER A 353 -34.02 35.89 18.69
N ASN A 354 -33.39 36.25 17.56
CA ASN A 354 -33.15 37.63 17.14
C ASN A 354 -32.52 38.47 18.26
N ASP A 355 -31.39 38.01 18.80
CA ASP A 355 -30.69 38.64 19.94
C ASP A 355 -31.57 38.84 21.19
N GLY A 356 -32.59 37.99 21.35
CA GLY A 356 -33.54 38.02 22.47
C GLY A 356 -34.79 38.87 22.21
N ALA A 357 -34.84 39.63 21.12
CA ALA A 357 -36.00 40.42 20.75
C ALA A 357 -37.18 39.58 20.20
N GLY A 358 -36.89 38.37 19.71
CA GLY A 358 -37.86 37.54 19.00
C GLY A 358 -38.39 38.20 17.73
N PHE A 359 -39.56 37.74 17.28
CA PHE A 359 -40.25 38.27 16.10
C PHE A 359 -41.74 38.48 16.37
N ILE A 360 -42.30 39.52 15.76
CA ILE A 360 -43.74 39.74 15.66
C ILE A 360 -44.12 39.53 14.19
N ILE A 361 -44.96 38.55 13.88
CA ILE A 361 -45.43 38.35 12.50
C ILE A 361 -46.59 39.31 12.25
N GLY A 362 -46.39 40.33 11.43
CA GLY A 362 -47.28 41.49 11.32
C GLY A 362 -47.45 42.01 9.89
N ASP A 363 -48.60 42.59 9.58
CA ASP A 363 -48.94 43.07 8.22
C ASP A 363 -48.32 44.43 7.87
N ALA A 364 -47.77 45.14 8.86
CA ALA A 364 -46.99 46.36 8.67
C ALA A 364 -45.59 46.19 9.27
N GLY A 365 -44.57 46.72 8.58
CA GLY A 365 -43.23 46.84 9.15
C GLY A 365 -43.21 47.86 10.29
N GLY A 366 -42.49 47.53 11.36
CA GLY A 366 -42.32 48.31 12.60
C GLY A 366 -41.33 47.60 13.52
N ASP A 367 -41.10 48.10 14.74
CA ASP A 367 -40.10 47.53 15.65
C ASP A 367 -40.39 46.04 15.93
N ASN A 368 -39.46 45.18 15.47
CA ASN A 368 -39.53 43.71 15.51
C ASN A 368 -40.68 43.05 14.73
N ALA A 369 -41.47 43.82 13.99
CA ALA A 369 -42.57 43.32 13.16
C ALA A 369 -42.12 43.00 11.74
N VAL A 370 -42.33 41.76 11.31
CA VAL A 370 -41.97 41.26 9.98
C VAL A 370 -43.19 40.67 9.27
N SER A 371 -43.38 41.04 8.00
CA SER A 371 -44.48 40.53 7.16
C SER A 371 -44.13 39.21 6.46
N SER A 372 -42.88 38.78 6.58
CA SER A 372 -42.42 37.46 6.19
C SER A 372 -41.22 37.08 7.05
N LEU A 373 -41.18 35.83 7.52
CA LEU A 373 -40.01 35.26 8.20
C LEU A 373 -39.78 33.84 7.67
N LYS A 374 -38.64 33.64 7.01
CA LYS A 374 -38.16 32.33 6.56
C LYS A 374 -36.66 32.23 6.75
N TYR A 375 -36.11 31.03 6.58
CA TYR A 375 -34.68 30.80 6.65
C TYR A 375 -34.18 30.19 5.34
N ARG A 376 -32.95 30.50 4.99
CA ARG A 376 -32.20 29.86 3.92
C ARG A 376 -31.02 29.14 4.54
N VAL A 377 -30.79 27.92 4.11
CA VAL A 377 -29.54 27.21 4.38
C VAL A 377 -28.73 27.13 3.09
N THR A 378 -27.41 27.35 3.21
CA THR A 378 -26.43 27.16 2.15
C THR A 378 -25.41 26.11 2.58
N ALA A 379 -25.26 25.04 1.81
CA ALA A 379 -24.23 24.03 1.99
C ALA A 379 -23.10 24.26 0.97
N THR A 380 -21.87 24.43 1.44
CA THR A 380 -20.67 24.48 0.58
C THR A 380 -20.08 23.08 0.52
N HIS A 381 -19.61 22.64 -0.65
CA HIS A 381 -19.02 21.31 -0.84
C HIS A 381 -17.81 21.34 -1.78
N GLY A 382 -16.90 20.38 -1.58
CA GLY A 382 -15.76 20.14 -2.49
C GLY A 382 -16.18 19.53 -3.82
N ALA A 383 -15.19 19.36 -4.71
CA ALA A 383 -15.39 18.62 -5.95
C ALA A 383 -15.59 17.13 -5.66
N GLY A 384 -16.36 16.46 -6.50
CA GLY A 384 -16.49 15.01 -6.47
C GLY A 384 -15.29 14.33 -7.10
N VAL A 385 -15.14 13.03 -6.82
CA VAL A 385 -14.13 12.19 -7.50
C VAL A 385 -14.47 12.02 -8.99
N THR A 386 -13.48 11.66 -9.80
CA THR A 386 -13.67 11.35 -11.22
C THR A 386 -14.61 10.16 -11.40
N ALA A 387 -15.61 10.31 -12.26
CA ALA A 387 -16.54 9.24 -12.62
C ALA A 387 -15.83 8.15 -13.43
N LYS A 388 -16.30 6.91 -13.32
CA LYS A 388 -15.88 5.81 -14.19
C LYS A 388 -16.67 5.79 -15.47
N ASP A 389 -16.07 5.35 -16.56
CA ASP A 389 -16.81 4.90 -17.73
C ASP A 389 -17.48 3.54 -17.50
N ASN A 390 -18.23 3.08 -18.50
CA ASN A 390 -18.92 1.79 -18.44
C ASN A 390 -17.99 0.56 -18.31
N LEU A 391 -16.67 0.73 -18.48
CA LEU A 391 -15.68 -0.34 -18.38
C LEU A 391 -14.87 -0.26 -17.07
N GLY A 392 -15.19 0.69 -16.19
CA GLY A 392 -14.57 0.83 -14.87
C GLY A 392 -13.28 1.68 -14.84
N ALA A 393 -12.84 2.22 -15.98
CA ALA A 393 -11.69 3.13 -16.01
C ALA A 393 -12.15 4.58 -15.74
N ASP A 394 -11.21 5.47 -15.39
CA ASP A 394 -11.54 6.89 -15.24
C ASP A 394 -12.04 7.48 -16.55
N SER A 395 -13.08 8.31 -16.47
CA SER A 395 -13.62 9.03 -17.63
C SER A 395 -12.55 9.91 -18.29
N SER A 396 -12.58 9.94 -19.63
CA SER A 396 -11.72 10.75 -20.47
C SER A 396 -12.55 11.26 -21.68
N PRO A 397 -13.01 12.53 -21.68
CA PRO A 397 -12.62 13.61 -20.76
C PRO A 397 -13.11 13.38 -19.32
N VAL A 398 -12.42 14.01 -18.37
CA VAL A 398 -12.75 13.90 -16.94
C VAL A 398 -14.15 14.45 -16.69
N VAL A 399 -15.01 13.60 -16.11
CA VAL A 399 -16.34 13.94 -15.63
C VAL A 399 -16.30 13.87 -14.10
N ALA A 400 -16.47 15.01 -13.44
CA ALA A 400 -16.57 15.10 -11.99
C ALA A 400 -17.53 16.24 -11.60
N ILE A 401 -18.21 16.10 -10.45
CA ILE A 401 -18.97 17.21 -9.87
C ILE A 401 -17.97 18.31 -9.45
N ALA A 402 -18.20 19.53 -9.90
CA ALA A 402 -17.39 20.67 -9.48
C ALA A 402 -17.67 21.05 -8.01
N ALA A 403 -16.67 21.61 -7.34
CA ALA A 403 -16.86 22.25 -6.04
C ALA A 403 -17.85 23.42 -6.16
N GLY A 404 -18.65 23.66 -5.13
CA GLY A 404 -19.68 24.69 -5.19
C GLY A 404 -20.54 24.77 -3.95
N SER A 405 -21.71 25.39 -4.09
CA SER A 405 -22.69 25.50 -3.02
C SER A 405 -24.10 25.18 -3.51
N LYS A 406 -24.95 24.77 -2.55
CA LYS A 406 -26.37 24.50 -2.75
C LYS A 406 -27.18 25.25 -1.70
N THR A 407 -28.34 25.77 -2.08
CA THR A 407 -29.22 26.51 -1.17
C THR A 407 -30.60 25.88 -1.09
N LYS A 408 -31.27 26.05 0.06
CA LYS A 408 -32.66 25.66 0.28
C LYS A 408 -33.34 26.63 1.23
N ASP A 409 -34.53 27.08 0.86
CA ASP A 409 -35.36 27.95 1.71
C ASP A 409 -36.40 27.12 2.47
N THR A 410 -36.74 27.55 3.68
CA THR A 410 -37.92 27.06 4.39
C THR A 410 -39.19 27.70 3.83
N ALA A 411 -40.35 27.14 4.20
CA ALA A 411 -41.60 27.90 4.18
C ALA A 411 -41.50 29.15 5.08
N ALA A 412 -42.35 30.14 4.84
CA ALA A 412 -42.36 31.39 5.59
C ALA A 412 -43.52 31.46 6.57
N TYR A 413 -43.31 32.13 7.70
CA TYR A 413 -44.40 32.75 8.44
C TYR A 413 -44.94 33.93 7.63
N THR A 414 -46.26 34.02 7.50
CA THR A 414 -46.94 35.16 6.88
C THR A 414 -48.13 35.62 7.73
N PRO A 415 -48.38 36.93 7.85
CA PRO A 415 -49.49 37.44 8.63
C PRO A 415 -50.82 37.30 7.89
N PHE A 416 -51.90 37.07 8.64
CA PHE A 416 -53.27 37.26 8.18
C PHE A 416 -54.12 38.00 9.21
N ARG A 417 -55.23 38.59 8.74
CA ARG A 417 -56.26 39.22 9.57
C ARG A 417 -57.53 38.37 9.52
N ASN A 418 -58.13 38.10 10.68
CA ASN A 418 -59.32 37.27 10.78
C ASN A 418 -60.55 37.99 10.21
N THR A 419 -61.56 37.20 9.86
CA THR A 419 -62.94 37.69 9.86
C THR A 419 -63.58 37.25 11.18
N PHE A 420 -64.20 38.19 11.88
CA PHE A 420 -64.88 37.97 13.16
C PHE A 420 -66.39 37.93 12.95
N TYR A 421 -67.10 37.09 13.69
CA TYR A 421 -68.53 36.95 13.56
C TYR A 421 -69.17 36.28 14.77
N GLY A 422 -70.42 36.60 15.03
CA GLY A 422 -71.18 35.93 16.07
C GLY A 422 -72.45 36.67 16.45
N ALA A 423 -73.13 36.11 17.45
CA ALA A 423 -74.29 36.73 18.06
C ALA A 423 -74.06 36.89 19.58
N SER A 424 -74.60 37.96 20.16
CA SER A 424 -74.48 38.25 21.58
C SER A 424 -75.85 38.53 22.20
N THR A 425 -76.04 38.14 23.46
CA THR A 425 -77.24 38.44 24.28
C THR A 425 -77.20 39.83 24.90
N SER A 426 -76.11 40.58 24.68
CA SER A 426 -75.95 41.97 25.08
C SER A 426 -75.53 42.84 23.88
N LYS A 427 -75.54 44.15 24.06
CA LYS A 427 -75.17 45.16 23.05
C LYS A 427 -73.96 45.97 23.53
N PRO A 428 -72.76 45.37 23.60
CA PRO A 428 -71.56 46.07 24.08
C PRO A 428 -71.22 47.26 23.16
N ALA A 429 -70.40 48.20 23.64
CA ALA A 429 -69.80 49.19 22.77
C ALA A 429 -68.99 48.51 21.65
N LEU A 430 -69.01 49.06 20.44
CA LEU A 430 -68.29 48.48 19.30
C LEU A 430 -66.86 49.00 19.29
N ASP A 431 -66.00 48.30 20.01
CA ASP A 431 -64.56 48.54 20.05
C ASP A 431 -63.79 47.28 19.60
N SER A 432 -62.46 47.41 19.53
CA SER A 432 -61.55 46.31 19.20
C SER A 432 -61.80 45.06 20.06
N ALA A 433 -62.01 45.25 21.38
CA ALA A 433 -62.20 44.16 22.32
C ALA A 433 -63.50 43.40 22.05
N ALA A 434 -64.60 44.11 21.81
CA ALA A 434 -65.89 43.52 21.48
C ALA A 434 -65.86 42.74 20.17
N ILE A 435 -65.18 43.26 19.13
CA ILE A 435 -65.04 42.54 17.85
C ILE A 435 -64.18 41.29 18.01
N ARG A 436 -63.06 41.38 18.73
CA ARG A 436 -62.14 40.24 18.94
C ARG A 436 -62.72 39.15 19.85
N ALA A 437 -63.72 39.47 20.66
CA ALA A 437 -64.45 38.51 21.50
C ALA A 437 -65.43 37.63 20.70
N LEU A 438 -65.75 37.99 19.45
CA LEU A 438 -66.56 37.17 18.55
C LEU A 438 -65.80 35.92 18.10
N GLY A 439 -66.53 34.97 17.49
CA GLY A 439 -65.92 33.86 16.77
C GLY A 439 -65.05 34.37 15.62
N LYS A 440 -64.04 33.60 15.22
CA LYS A 440 -63.09 33.99 14.16
C LYS A 440 -62.86 32.88 13.15
N THR A 441 -62.48 33.25 11.92
CA THR A 441 -62.25 32.29 10.82
C THR A 441 -60.95 31.50 10.91
N GLY A 442 -59.96 31.97 11.68
CA GLY A 442 -58.64 31.33 11.79
C GLY A 442 -57.78 31.42 10.53
N LYS A 443 -58.19 32.26 9.57
CA LYS A 443 -57.52 32.45 8.28
C LYS A 443 -57.81 33.83 7.70
N ALA A 444 -57.04 34.22 6.69
CA ALA A 444 -57.25 35.45 5.91
C ALA A 444 -58.69 35.51 5.36
N TYR A 445 -59.21 36.73 5.16
CA TYR A 445 -60.47 36.94 4.47
C TYR A 445 -60.44 36.24 3.11
N ALA A 446 -61.51 35.49 2.81
CA ALA A 446 -61.74 34.88 1.52
C ALA A 446 -63.24 35.00 1.19
N ALA A 447 -63.55 35.24 -0.08
CA ALA A 447 -64.92 35.15 -0.56
C ALA A 447 -65.48 33.74 -0.32
N GLY A 448 -66.77 33.65 -0.01
CA GLY A 448 -67.39 32.39 0.36
C GLY A 448 -68.61 32.57 1.25
N THR A 449 -68.98 31.52 1.98
CA THR A 449 -70.11 31.57 2.91
C THR A 449 -69.65 31.33 4.34
N LEU A 450 -70.34 31.99 5.26
CA LEU A 450 -70.17 31.89 6.69
C LEU A 450 -71.52 31.57 7.31
N THR A 451 -71.56 30.62 8.25
CA THR A 451 -72.78 30.28 8.98
C THR A 451 -72.70 30.86 10.39
N ILE A 452 -73.74 31.59 10.80
CA ILE A 452 -73.87 32.13 12.14
C ILE A 452 -75.09 31.47 12.80
N ASN A 453 -74.83 30.69 13.84
CA ASN A 453 -75.88 30.15 14.70
C ASN A 453 -76.23 31.21 15.75
N VAL A 454 -77.46 31.73 15.66
CA VAL A 454 -77.98 32.77 16.54
C VAL A 454 -78.81 32.08 17.64
N PRO A 455 -78.36 32.11 18.91
CA PRO A 455 -79.09 31.48 20.00
C PRO A 455 -80.33 32.28 20.39
N VAL A 456 -81.27 31.62 21.08
CA VAL A 456 -82.40 32.28 21.75
C VAL A 456 -81.87 33.37 22.69
N GLY A 457 -82.52 34.53 22.71
CA GLY A 457 -82.14 35.67 23.54
C GLY A 457 -81.03 36.53 22.94
N ALA A 458 -80.49 36.22 21.76
CA ALA A 458 -79.53 37.08 21.09
C ALA A 458 -80.15 38.45 20.77
N GLN A 459 -79.41 39.52 21.07
CA GLN A 459 -79.80 40.92 20.88
C GLN A 459 -78.97 41.62 19.79
N ARG A 460 -77.88 40.99 19.34
CA ARG A 460 -77.04 41.49 18.26
C ARG A 460 -76.44 40.34 17.47
N VAL A 461 -76.37 40.50 16.14
CA VAL A 461 -75.52 39.72 15.26
C VAL A 461 -74.49 40.66 14.65
N ALA A 462 -73.22 40.27 14.66
CA ALA A 462 -72.12 41.07 14.12
C ALA A 462 -71.25 40.22 13.17
N ILE A 463 -70.82 40.83 12.06
CA ILE A 463 -69.79 40.30 11.16
C ILE A 463 -68.78 41.43 10.96
N ALA A 464 -67.49 41.15 11.10
CA ALA A 464 -66.42 42.12 10.89
C ALA A 464 -65.30 41.52 10.03
N CYS A 465 -64.92 42.21 8.96
CA CYS A 465 -63.75 41.85 8.16
C CYS A 465 -62.90 43.09 7.89
N ILE A 466 -61.64 42.89 7.51
CA ILE A 466 -60.74 44.00 7.21
C ILE A 466 -61.35 44.93 6.16
N ALA A 467 -61.20 46.24 6.34
CA ALA A 467 -61.93 47.25 5.58
C ALA A 467 -61.60 47.26 4.08
N THR A 468 -60.41 46.76 3.72
CA THR A 468 -59.97 46.58 2.33
C THR A 468 -60.65 45.41 1.62
N ALA A 469 -61.31 44.51 2.36
CA ALA A 469 -62.11 43.44 1.79
C ALA A 469 -63.51 43.92 1.39
N LYS A 470 -64.08 43.31 0.35
CA LYS A 470 -65.44 43.60 -0.12
C LYS A 470 -66.49 43.32 0.95
N GLY A 471 -66.29 42.27 1.75
CA GLY A 471 -67.08 41.96 2.93
C GLY A 471 -68.44 41.37 2.64
N VAL A 472 -69.44 41.67 3.46
CA VAL A 472 -70.77 41.05 3.37
C VAL A 472 -71.52 41.55 2.13
N THR A 473 -71.94 40.63 1.27
CA THR A 473 -72.74 40.91 0.07
C THR A 473 -74.16 40.37 0.16
N LYS A 474 -74.40 39.36 0.99
CA LYS A 474 -75.73 38.77 1.19
C LYS A 474 -75.85 38.14 2.57
N VAL A 475 -77.02 38.19 3.18
CA VAL A 475 -77.37 37.46 4.40
C VAL A 475 -78.73 36.81 4.21
N ILE A 476 -78.77 35.48 4.26
CA ILE A 476 -79.99 34.67 4.20
C ILE A 476 -80.30 34.14 5.60
N ASN A 477 -81.54 34.30 6.05
CA ASN A 477 -82.05 33.64 7.25
C ASN A 477 -82.69 32.30 6.85
N GLU A 478 -81.94 31.21 7.00
CA GLU A 478 -82.38 29.87 6.60
C GLU A 478 -83.57 29.39 7.44
N THR A 479 -83.64 29.82 8.71
CA THR A 479 -84.76 29.50 9.62
C THR A 479 -86.03 30.32 9.35
N ALA A 480 -85.93 31.40 8.59
CA ALA A 480 -87.07 32.24 8.19
C ALA A 480 -87.37 32.08 6.69
N MET A 481 -87.54 30.83 6.24
CA MET A 481 -87.88 30.48 4.84
C MET A 481 -86.87 31.03 3.81
N ASN A 482 -85.58 31.08 4.15
CA ASN A 482 -84.51 31.65 3.32
C ASN A 482 -84.72 33.13 2.97
N ALA A 483 -85.36 33.91 3.86
CA ALA A 483 -85.53 35.34 3.67
C ALA A 483 -84.17 36.05 3.52
N ASP A 484 -84.09 36.94 2.53
CA ASP A 484 -82.95 37.84 2.39
C ASP A 484 -83.08 38.99 3.40
N VAL A 485 -82.19 38.98 4.39
CA VAL A 485 -82.15 39.97 5.47
C VAL A 485 -80.94 40.89 5.36
N THR A 486 -80.30 40.96 4.19
CA THR A 486 -79.08 41.75 4.00
C THR A 486 -79.27 43.22 4.37
N SER A 487 -80.42 43.81 4.01
CA SER A 487 -80.74 45.21 4.26
C SER A 487 -80.98 45.54 5.73
N THR A 488 -81.15 44.54 6.61
CA THR A 488 -81.33 44.77 8.05
C THR A 488 -80.01 45.00 8.76
N PHE A 489 -78.87 44.72 8.11
CA PHE A 489 -77.54 44.95 8.68
C PHE A 489 -77.05 46.37 8.37
N THR A 490 -76.65 47.10 9.42
CA THR A 490 -76.01 48.41 9.28
C THR A 490 -74.50 48.26 9.29
N LYS A 491 -73.82 48.88 8.32
CA LYS A 491 -72.36 48.89 8.21
C LYS A 491 -71.75 50.06 8.99
N SER A 492 -70.67 49.80 9.71
CA SER A 492 -69.82 50.78 10.37
C SER A 492 -68.34 50.41 10.17
N THR A 493 -67.43 51.29 10.61
CA THR A 493 -65.99 51.02 10.61
C THR A 493 -65.47 51.06 12.04
N VAL A 494 -64.69 50.05 12.43
CA VAL A 494 -64.05 49.95 13.75
C VAL A 494 -62.58 49.61 13.57
N SER A 495 -61.68 50.30 14.27
CA SER A 495 -60.26 49.93 14.29
C SER A 495 -60.05 48.74 15.23
N VAL A 496 -59.59 47.62 14.67
CA VAL A 496 -59.45 46.34 15.38
C VAL A 496 -57.99 45.91 15.43
N GLU A 497 -57.51 45.64 16.63
CA GLU A 497 -56.15 45.17 16.91
C GLU A 497 -55.91 43.75 16.39
N GLY A 498 -54.63 43.43 16.19
CA GLY A 498 -54.18 42.07 15.90
C GLY A 498 -54.09 41.22 17.17
N ALA A 499 -53.55 40.01 17.04
CA ALA A 499 -53.21 39.20 18.19
C ALA A 499 -52.25 39.95 19.12
N ASN A 500 -52.34 39.69 20.42
CA ASN A 500 -51.42 40.23 21.43
C ASN A 500 -51.30 41.77 21.45
N GLY A 501 -52.38 42.50 21.11
CA GLY A 501 -52.39 43.96 21.08
C GLY A 501 -51.63 44.57 19.90
N TYR A 502 -51.40 43.81 18.83
CA TYR A 502 -50.72 44.31 17.64
C TYR A 502 -51.53 45.41 16.94
N SER A 503 -50.83 46.30 16.23
CA SER A 503 -51.39 47.50 15.60
C SER A 503 -52.74 47.28 14.93
N ALA A 504 -53.67 48.19 15.22
CA ALA A 504 -55.02 48.15 14.71
C ALA A 504 -55.09 48.41 13.21
N LYS A 505 -56.08 47.79 12.56
CA LYS A 505 -56.50 48.08 11.19
C LYS A 505 -57.99 48.34 11.17
N ASP A 506 -58.45 49.11 10.21
CA ASP A 506 -59.88 49.35 10.05
C ASP A 506 -60.58 48.09 9.56
N TYR A 507 -61.72 47.79 10.18
CA TYR A 507 -62.62 46.71 9.83
C TYR A 507 -63.96 47.28 9.46
N ASN A 508 -64.54 46.79 8.37
CA ASN A 508 -65.94 46.95 8.07
C ASN A 508 -66.73 46.02 9.01
N VAL A 509 -67.70 46.56 9.76
CA VAL A 509 -68.52 45.82 10.72
C VAL A 509 -69.99 45.96 10.35
N TRP A 510 -70.64 44.84 10.05
CA TRP A 510 -72.08 44.75 9.77
C TRP A 510 -72.81 44.24 11.00
N ILE A 511 -73.82 44.98 11.43
CA ILE A 511 -74.57 44.67 12.65
C ILE A 511 -76.06 44.64 12.38
N PHE A 512 -76.70 43.60 12.89
CA PHE A 512 -78.14 43.55 13.04
C PHE A 512 -78.49 43.53 14.53
N GLU A 513 -79.31 44.48 14.95
CA GLU A 513 -79.89 44.53 16.29
C GLU A 513 -81.41 44.51 16.17
N PRO A 514 -82.07 43.37 16.40
CA PRO A 514 -83.52 43.33 16.37
C PRO A 514 -84.10 44.19 17.52
N ALA A 515 -85.31 44.71 17.29
CA ALA A 515 -86.04 45.48 18.30
C ALA A 515 -86.39 44.63 19.54
N VAL A 516 -86.62 43.34 19.34
CA VAL A 516 -86.83 42.34 20.40
C VAL A 516 -85.78 41.25 20.24
N ALA A 517 -85.25 40.73 21.35
CA ALA A 517 -84.30 39.61 21.32
C ALA A 517 -84.88 38.42 20.55
N TYR A 518 -84.00 37.63 19.90
CA TYR A 518 -84.41 36.44 19.16
C TYR A 518 -85.22 35.49 20.04
N GLY A 519 -86.53 35.35 19.78
CA GLY A 519 -87.43 34.46 20.53
C GLY A 519 -87.20 32.98 20.24
N ASN A 520 -86.63 32.67 19.07
CA ASN A 520 -86.24 31.33 18.64
C ASN A 520 -84.80 31.36 18.13
N ALA A 521 -84.11 30.22 18.18
CA ALA A 521 -82.81 30.09 17.54
C ALA A 521 -82.94 30.30 16.01
N ALA A 522 -81.93 30.93 15.41
CA ALA A 522 -81.89 31.19 13.98
C ALA A 522 -80.55 30.81 13.36
N VAL A 523 -80.57 30.47 12.07
CA VAL A 523 -79.36 30.18 11.30
C VAL A 523 -79.25 31.21 10.18
N LEU A 524 -78.17 32.00 10.23
CA LEU A 524 -77.89 33.00 9.20
C LEU A 524 -76.73 32.54 8.33
N LYS A 525 -76.96 32.53 7.02
CA LYS A 525 -75.96 32.25 6.00
C LYS A 525 -75.50 33.54 5.36
N VAL A 526 -74.27 33.92 5.65
CA VAL A 526 -73.65 35.17 5.21
C VAL A 526 -72.74 34.88 4.02
N THR A 527 -72.93 35.60 2.91
CA THR A 527 -72.04 35.56 1.75
C THR A 527 -71.02 36.69 1.83
N LEU A 528 -69.75 36.32 1.85
CA LEU A 528 -68.60 37.21 1.74
C LEU A 528 -68.19 37.33 0.27
N GLY A 529 -68.07 38.57 -0.20
CA GLY A 529 -67.95 38.93 -1.62
C GLY A 529 -66.56 39.10 -2.17
#